data_AF-A0A381F5C2-F1
#
_entry.id   AF-A0A381F5C2-F1
#
_cell.length_a   1.000
_cell.length_b   1.000
_cell.length_c   1.000
_cell.angle_alpha   90.00
_cell.angle_beta   90.00
_cell.angle_gamma   90.00
#
_symmetry.space_group_name_H-M   'P 1'
#
loop_
_entity.id
_entity.type
_entity.pdbx_description
1 polymer ?
#
loop_
_entity_poly.entity_id
_entity_poly.type
_entity_poly.pdbx_seq_one_letter_code
_entity_poly.pdbx_strand_id
1 'polypeptide(L)'
;MPSFAPRNEPRKKKEELELKKQILKNAILSNLTIEIISKKTEIYKTAIISYNKAILHVIKNLEWKNKAHSFDKEKATREIEIWQNKNVETIISEIKNQL
;
A
#
# COMPACT_ATOMS: atom_id res chain seq x y z
N MET A 1 -12.09 -7.94 -29.75
CA MET A 1 -12.38 -7.94 -28.29
C MET A 1 -11.08 -7.67 -27.55
N PRO A 2 -11.01 -6.71 -26.61
CA PRO A 2 -9.78 -6.49 -25.85
C PRO A 2 -9.53 -7.73 -24.99
N SER A 3 -8.32 -8.30 -25.07
CA SER A 3 -7.94 -9.46 -24.27
C SER A 3 -7.95 -9.07 -22.80
N PHE A 4 -8.81 -9.72 -22.00
CA PHE A 4 -8.73 -9.70 -20.54
C PHE A 4 -7.50 -10.49 -20.10
N ALA A 5 -6.30 -9.95 -20.35
CA ALA A 5 -5.12 -10.40 -19.64
C ALA A 5 -5.41 -10.19 -18.14
N PRO A 6 -5.22 -11.21 -17.28
CA PRO A 6 -5.42 -11.04 -15.85
C PRO A 6 -4.49 -9.92 -15.40
N ARG A 7 -5.08 -8.81 -14.94
CA ARG A 7 -4.30 -7.69 -14.44
C ARG A 7 -3.60 -8.16 -13.17
N ASN A 8 -2.29 -8.39 -13.26
CA ASN A 8 -1.38 -8.57 -12.11
C ASN A 8 -1.25 -7.27 -11.27
N GLU A 9 -2.31 -6.45 -11.23
CA GLU A 9 -2.38 -5.16 -10.56
C GLU A 9 -1.95 -5.25 -9.08
N PRO A 10 -2.41 -6.24 -8.28
CA PRO A 10 -1.96 -6.33 -6.88
C PRO A 10 -0.46 -6.60 -6.75
N ARG A 11 0.12 -7.40 -7.64
CA ARG A 11 1.55 -7.75 -7.58
C ARG A 11 2.42 -6.54 -7.86
N LYS A 12 2.12 -5.79 -8.93
CA LYS A 12 2.85 -4.55 -9.25
C LYS A 12 2.71 -3.53 -8.13
N LYS A 13 1.51 -3.39 -7.56
CA LYS A 13 1.27 -2.48 -6.43
C LYS A 13 2.00 -2.90 -5.15
N LYS A 14 2.18 -4.20 -4.92
CA LYS A 14 3.00 -4.73 -3.82
C LYS A 14 4.48 -4.38 -4.01
N GLU A 15 5.00 -4.57 -5.22
CA GLU A 15 6.39 -4.21 -5.56
C GLU A 15 6.63 -2.70 -5.41
N GLU A 16 5.70 -1.87 -5.88
CA GLU A 16 5.72 -0.42 -5.66
C GLU A 16 5.71 -0.07 -4.17
N LEU A 17 4.86 -0.71 -3.37
CA LEU A 17 4.76 -0.47 -1.93
C LEU A 17 6.09 -0.77 -1.22
N GLU A 18 6.71 -1.92 -1.48
CA GLU A 18 7.99 -2.29 -0.87
C GLU A 18 9.11 -1.32 -1.27
N LEU A 19 9.13 -0.88 -2.53
CA LEU A 19 10.07 0.13 -2.98
C LEU A 19 9.88 1.47 -2.24
N LYS A 20 8.64 1.93 -2.07
CA LYS A 20 8.36 3.17 -1.33
C LYS A 20 8.75 3.05 0.15
N LYS A 21 8.53 1.87 0.75
CA LYS A 21 8.96 1.57 2.12
C LYS A 21 10.48 1.69 2.26
N GLN A 22 11.24 1.09 1.35
CA GLN A 22 12.70 1.17 1.36
C GLN A 22 13.20 2.60 1.15
N ILE A 23 12.61 3.35 0.22
CA ILE A 23 12.96 4.76 -0.01
C ILE A 23 12.75 5.63 1.23
N LEU A 24 11.69 5.35 1.99
CA LEU A 24 11.38 6.05 3.23
C LEU A 24 12.35 5.66 4.35
N LYS A 25 12.64 4.37 4.51
CA LYS A 25 13.66 3.88 5.44
C LYS A 25 15.02 4.54 5.18
N ASN A 26 15.46 4.57 3.92
CA ASN A 26 16.73 5.19 3.54
C ASN A 26 16.72 6.71 3.79
N ALA A 27 15.58 7.38 3.60
CA ALA A 27 15.45 8.81 3.89
C ALA A 27 15.61 9.11 5.38
N ILE A 28 15.03 8.27 6.24
CA ILE A 28 15.16 8.39 7.69
C ILE A 28 16.60 8.10 8.12
N LEU A 29 17.21 7.02 7.62
CA LEU A 29 18.59 6.65 7.94
C LEU A 29 19.60 7.72 7.47
N SER A 30 19.36 8.35 6.33
CA SER A 30 20.21 9.42 5.80
C SER A 30 19.98 10.77 6.48
N ASN A 31 19.13 10.83 7.52
CA ASN A 31 18.75 12.06 8.23
C ASN A 31 18.37 13.20 7.26
N LEU A 32 17.58 12.89 6.22
CA LEU A 32 17.05 13.91 5.32
C LEU A 32 16.15 14.88 6.10
N THR A 33 15.89 16.05 5.52
CA THR A 33 15.02 17.04 6.15
C THR A 33 13.63 16.47 6.44
N ILE A 34 13.01 16.94 7.53
CA ILE A 34 11.67 16.51 7.96
C ILE A 34 10.66 16.66 6.83
N GLU A 35 10.74 17.74 6.04
CA GLU A 35 9.89 17.97 4.88
C GLU A 35 9.98 16.85 3.83
N ILE A 36 11.21 16.40 3.51
CA ILE A 36 11.43 15.30 2.55
C ILE A 36 10.91 13.98 3.11
N ILE A 37 11.13 13.72 4.41
CA ILE A 37 10.65 12.50 5.08
C ILE A 37 9.11 12.49 5.11
N SER A 38 8.46 13.61 5.45
CA SER A 38 7.00 13.75 5.45
C SER A 38 6.41 13.52 4.06
N LYS A 39 7.01 14.11 3.02
CA LYS A 39 6.58 13.89 1.63
C LYS A 39 6.71 12.41 1.21
N LYS A 40 7.82 11.76 1.56
CA LYS A 40 8.03 10.33 1.30
C LYS A 40 7.07 9.44 2.09
N THR A 41 6.71 9.86 3.30
CA THR A 41 5.73 9.18 4.16
C THR A 41 4.34 9.23 3.56
N GLU A 42 3.90 10.37 3.05
CA GLU A 42 2.63 10.48 2.33
C GLU A 42 2.60 9.60 1.07
N ILE A 43 3.71 9.52 0.34
CA ILE A 43 3.84 8.60 -0.81
C ILE A 43 3.74 7.13 -0.37
N TYR A 44 4.34 6.77 0.78
CA TYR A 44 4.23 5.42 1.33
C TYR A 44 2.79 5.10 1.79
N LYS A 45 2.15 6.03 2.51
CA LYS A 45 0.75 5.94 2.95
C LYS A 45 -0.20 5.71 1.77
N THR A 46 -0.05 6.52 0.72
CA THR A 46 -0.86 6.40 -0.51
C THR A 46 -0.60 5.07 -1.25
N ALA A 47 0.64 4.57 -1.26
CA ALA A 47 0.97 3.28 -1.84
C ALA A 47 0.27 2.10 -1.12
N ILE A 48 0.21 2.13 0.21
CA ILE A 48 -0.51 1.11 1.00
C ILE A 48 -2.00 1.10 0.66
N ILE A 49 -2.63 2.28 0.66
CA ILE A 49 -4.04 2.42 0.33
C ILE A 49 -4.29 1.92 -1.10
N SER A 50 -3.41 2.27 -2.06
CA SER A 50 -3.53 1.82 -3.45
C SER A 50 -3.42 0.30 -3.58
N TYR A 51 -2.51 -0.33 -2.84
CA TYR A 51 -2.35 -1.78 -2.81
C TYR A 51 -3.60 -2.49 -2.26
N ASN A 52 -4.13 -2.04 -1.12
CA ASN A 52 -5.34 -2.63 -0.54
C ASN A 52 -6.58 -2.42 -1.43
N LYS A 53 -6.70 -1.26 -2.10
CA LYS A 53 -7.75 -1.04 -3.11
C LYS A 53 -7.61 -2.00 -4.29
N ALA A 54 -6.40 -2.28 -4.76
CA ALA A 54 -6.17 -3.26 -5.81
C ALA A 54 -6.59 -4.69 -5.38
N ILE A 55 -6.35 -5.07 -4.12
CA ILE A 55 -6.86 -6.33 -3.56
C ILE A 55 -8.39 -6.37 -3.62
N LEU A 56 -9.07 -5.32 -3.14
CA LEU A 56 -10.53 -5.24 -3.18
C LEU A 56 -11.10 -5.32 -4.60
N HIS A 57 -10.43 -4.69 -5.57
CA HIS A 57 -10.80 -4.80 -6.98
C HIS A 57 -10.67 -6.23 -7.51
N VAL A 58 -9.62 -6.95 -7.12
CA VAL A 58 -9.45 -8.36 -7.50
C VAL A 58 -10.49 -9.25 -6.84
N ILE A 59 -10.78 -9.06 -5.55
CA ILE A 59 -11.87 -9.76 -4.84
C ILE A 59 -13.18 -9.58 -5.60
N LYS A 60 -13.58 -8.33 -5.86
CA LYS A 60 -14.83 -8.01 -6.59
C LYS A 60 -14.90 -8.68 -7.96
N ASN A 61 -13.77 -8.76 -8.68
CA ASN A 61 -13.69 -9.40 -9.99
C ASN A 61 -13.79 -10.93 -9.89
N LEU A 62 -13.21 -11.54 -8.85
CA LEU A 62 -13.29 -12.99 -8.61
C LEU A 62 -14.71 -13.39 -8.13
N GLU A 63 -15.30 -12.62 -7.23
CA GLU A 63 -16.72 -12.73 -6.81
C GLU A 63 -17.65 -12.65 -8.04
N TRP A 64 -17.46 -11.65 -8.92
CA TRP A 64 -18.25 -11.51 -10.15
C TRP A 64 -18.11 -12.71 -11.10
N LYS A 65 -16.93 -13.34 -11.13
CA LYS A 65 -16.65 -14.55 -11.92
C LYS A 65 -17.02 -15.85 -11.21
N ASN A 66 -17.60 -15.80 -10.00
CA ASN A 66 -17.85 -16.95 -9.13
C ASN A 66 -16.62 -17.83 -8.93
N LYS A 67 -15.43 -17.22 -8.85
CA LYS A 67 -14.16 -17.91 -8.59
C LYS A 67 -13.81 -17.83 -7.12
N ALA A 68 -13.39 -18.96 -6.55
CA ALA A 68 -12.83 -19.00 -5.21
C ALA A 68 -11.55 -18.14 -5.12
N HIS A 69 -11.36 -17.47 -3.99
CA HIS A 69 -10.17 -16.68 -3.70
C HIS A 69 -9.79 -16.76 -2.22
N SER A 70 -8.51 -16.61 -1.95
CA SER A 70 -7.95 -16.63 -0.58
C SER A 70 -7.77 -15.23 0.02
N PHE A 71 -8.22 -14.18 -0.67
CA PHE A 71 -8.08 -12.81 -0.19
C PHE A 71 -9.13 -12.47 0.86
N ASP A 72 -8.69 -11.80 1.92
CA ASP A 72 -9.53 -11.31 3.00
C ASP A 72 -9.99 -9.87 2.72
N LYS A 73 -11.29 -9.73 2.46
CA LYS A 73 -11.94 -8.45 2.13
C LYS A 73 -11.97 -7.50 3.32
N GLU A 74 -12.33 -8.02 4.50
CA GLU A 74 -12.47 -7.23 5.73
C GLU A 74 -11.12 -6.68 6.18
N LYS A 75 -10.08 -7.50 6.08
CA LYS A 75 -8.72 -7.06 6.34
C LYS A 75 -8.30 -5.92 5.40
N ALA A 76 -8.54 -6.06 4.10
CA ALA A 76 -8.17 -5.04 3.12
C ALA A 76 -8.94 -3.73 3.32
N THR A 77 -10.24 -3.78 3.65
CA THR A 77 -11.02 -2.56 3.97
C THR A 77 -10.54 -1.90 5.25
N ARG A 78 -10.30 -2.68 6.31
CA ARG A 78 -9.83 -2.16 7.59
C ARG A 78 -8.48 -1.49 7.48
N GLU A 79 -7.55 -2.08 6.72
CA GLU A 79 -6.25 -1.45 6.45
C GLU A 79 -6.42 -0.11 5.72
N ILE A 80 -7.31 0.00 4.73
CA ILE A 80 -7.54 1.30 4.06
C ILE A 80 -7.99 2.36 5.05
N GLU A 81 -8.95 2.05 5.92
CA GLU A 81 -9.46 3.00 6.92
C GLU A 81 -8.37 3.41 7.94
N ILE A 82 -7.62 2.43 8.45
CA ILE A 82 -6.50 2.69 9.37
C ILE A 82 -5.50 3.64 8.71
N TRP A 83 -5.06 3.31 7.50
CA TRP A 83 -4.06 4.09 6.79
C TRP A 83 -4.57 5.43 6.30
N GLN A 84 -5.87 5.63 6.07
CA GLN A 84 -6.42 6.96 5.77
C GLN A 84 -6.35 7.90 6.97
N ASN A 85 -6.70 7.38 8.16
CA ASN A 85 -6.74 8.15 9.41
C ASN A 85 -5.38 8.29 10.09
N LYS A 86 -4.36 7.56 9.65
CA LYS A 86 -3.02 7.60 10.24
C LYS A 86 -2.29 8.90 9.93
N ASN A 87 -1.73 9.53 10.96
CA ASN A 87 -0.93 10.74 10.82
C ASN A 87 0.49 10.41 10.34
N VAL A 88 1.08 11.31 9.56
CA VAL A 88 2.44 11.20 9.00
C VAL A 88 3.49 11.03 10.10
N GLU A 89 3.40 11.80 11.18
CA GLU A 89 4.35 11.73 12.31
C GLU A 89 4.35 10.36 12.99
N THR A 90 3.15 9.76 13.15
CA THR A 90 3.00 8.41 13.69
C THR A 90 3.64 7.39 12.76
N ILE A 91 3.44 7.50 11.45
CA ILE A 91 4.04 6.60 10.46
C ILE A 91 5.57 6.70 10.47
N ILE A 92 6.11 7.93 10.52
CA ILE A 92 7.56 8.15 10.61
C ILE A 92 8.12 7.46 11.86
N SER A 93 7.45 7.64 13.00
CA SER A 93 7.86 7.05 14.28
C SER A 93 7.83 5.51 14.24
N GLU A 94 6.78 4.92 13.68
CA GLU A 94 6.68 3.47 13.50
C GLU A 94 7.80 2.92 12.62
N ILE A 95 8.09 3.58 11.50
CA ILE A 95 9.16 3.13 10.60
C ILE A 95 10.52 3.29 11.28
N LYS A 96 10.72 4.36 12.06
CA LYS A 96 11.94 4.55 12.84
C LYS A 96 12.14 3.45 13.89
N ASN A 97 11.07 2.96 14.51
CA ASN A 97 11.12 1.82 15.45
C ASN A 97 11.38 0.46 14.75
N GLN A 98 11.23 0.39 13.42
CA GLN A 98 11.45 -0.79 12.59
C GLN A 98 12.78 -0.76 11.80
N LEU A 99 13.61 0.25 12.04
CA LEU A 99 14.97 0.37 11.52
C LEU A 99 15.95 -0.32 12.47
#